data_AF-A0AAV8URV4-F1
#
_entry.id   AF-A0AAV8URV4-F1
#
_cell.length_a   1.000
_cell.length_b   1.000
_cell.length_c   1.000
_cell.angle_alpha   90.00
_cell.angle_beta   90.00
_cell.angle_gamma   90.00
#
_symmetry.space_group_name_H-M   'P 1'
#
loop_
_entity.id
_entity.type
_entity.pdbx_description
1 polymer ?
#
loop_
_entity_poly.entity_id
_entity_poly.type
_entity_poly.pdbx_seq_one_letter_code
_entity_poly.pdbx_strand_id
1 'polypeptide(L)'
;MVKKEGEMMTTEDSAASGESSSAAEAWRGLETSEDVANWLRELGKDEYISTFVSNEINGEILASLTSEELRDDLGVINLKHRREIFTAIKSIGGMKKVEDMLPEHGRILDHLSNVRTFHSWVRVGVQLLAFALVSLRLFPTWRDNRNLITGCSLYYSCVGAFAILYGLGRYALVVKWIEESGVKTPKYHPDKIGVAVMLVLVLVATALTLYIISLDATPIRP
;
A
#
# COMPACT_ATOMS: atom_id res chain seq x y z
N MET A 1 32.20 -17.97 -47.19
CA MET A 1 31.76 -18.30 -45.81
C MET A 1 30.87 -17.18 -45.32
N VAL A 2 29.55 -17.29 -45.49
CA VAL A 2 28.57 -16.40 -44.86
C VAL A 2 27.44 -17.31 -44.37
N LYS A 3 27.34 -17.51 -43.06
CA LYS A 3 26.43 -18.45 -42.41
C LYS A 3 25.36 -17.67 -41.66
N LYS A 4 24.15 -17.72 -42.23
CA LYS A 4 22.80 -17.63 -41.65
C LYS A 4 22.61 -16.77 -40.39
N GLU A 5 21.94 -15.63 -40.59
CA GLU A 5 21.03 -15.04 -39.61
C GLU A 5 19.85 -16.00 -39.42
N GLY A 6 19.73 -16.56 -38.23
CA GLY A 6 18.61 -17.39 -37.81
C GLY A 6 17.67 -16.56 -36.95
N GLU A 7 16.42 -16.47 -37.40
CA GLU A 7 15.27 -15.95 -36.68
C GLU A 7 15.27 -16.37 -35.21
N MET A 8 15.26 -15.38 -34.31
CA MET A 8 14.83 -15.55 -32.94
C MET A 8 13.49 -14.81 -32.80
N MET A 9 12.46 -15.37 -33.43
CA MET A 9 11.06 -15.00 -33.23
C MET A 9 10.36 -16.20 -32.58
N THR A 10 9.39 -15.91 -31.72
CA THR A 10 8.39 -16.83 -31.13
C THR A 10 8.74 -17.55 -29.82
N THR A 11 8.48 -16.86 -28.70
CA THR A 11 7.88 -17.51 -27.52
C THR A 11 6.85 -16.60 -26.85
N GLU A 12 7.06 -15.28 -26.83
CA GLU A 12 6.11 -14.34 -26.21
C GLU A 12 4.85 -14.06 -27.06
N ASP A 13 4.98 -13.97 -28.40
CA ASP A 13 3.83 -13.75 -29.31
C ASP A 13 2.83 -14.91 -29.34
N SER A 14 3.27 -16.13 -29.00
CA SER A 14 2.42 -17.33 -28.99
C SER A 14 1.51 -17.39 -27.76
N ALA A 15 1.96 -16.86 -26.62
CA ALA A 15 1.15 -16.79 -25.40
C ALA A 15 0.07 -15.70 -25.48
N ALA A 16 0.43 -14.52 -26.01
CA ALA A 16 -0.51 -13.40 -26.18
C ALA A 16 -1.59 -13.67 -27.24
N SER A 17 -1.26 -14.43 -28.30
CA SER A 17 -2.23 -14.85 -29.32
C SER A 17 -3.21 -15.91 -28.81
N GLY A 18 -2.79 -16.80 -27.91
CA GLY A 18 -3.68 -17.78 -27.27
C GLY A 18 -4.67 -17.17 -26.28
N GLU A 19 -4.23 -16.22 -25.45
CA GLU A 19 -5.10 -15.56 -24.46
C GLU A 19 -6.12 -14.62 -25.12
N SER A 20 -5.72 -13.90 -26.17
CA SER A 20 -6.64 -13.04 -26.94
C SER A 20 -7.69 -13.85 -27.71
N SER A 21 -7.34 -15.03 -28.22
CA SER A 21 -8.30 -15.95 -28.86
C SER A 21 -9.34 -16.49 -27.87
N SER A 22 -8.92 -16.86 -26.65
CA SER A 22 -9.82 -17.36 -25.62
C SER A 22 -10.76 -16.29 -25.06
N ALA A 23 -10.27 -15.06 -24.87
CA ALA A 23 -11.11 -13.95 -24.44
C ALA A 23 -12.16 -13.58 -25.51
N ALA A 24 -11.78 -13.57 -26.78
CA ALA A 24 -12.71 -13.31 -27.88
C ALA A 24 -13.82 -14.38 -27.99
N GLU A 25 -13.49 -15.65 -27.73
CA GLU A 25 -14.48 -16.73 -27.66
C GLU A 25 -15.44 -16.56 -26.47
N ALA A 26 -14.93 -16.12 -25.32
CA ALA A 26 -15.74 -15.88 -24.13
C ALA A 26 -16.77 -14.75 -24.36
N TRP A 27 -16.39 -13.69 -25.08
CA TRP A 27 -17.33 -12.61 -25.43
C TRP A 27 -18.37 -13.01 -26.48
N ARG A 28 -18.05 -13.94 -27.40
CA ARG A 28 -19.02 -14.50 -28.36
C ARG A 28 -20.15 -15.28 -27.69
N GLY A 29 -19.95 -15.73 -26.45
CA GLY A 29 -21.01 -16.36 -25.65
C GLY A 29 -21.97 -15.37 -24.99
N LEU A 30 -21.80 -14.06 -25.21
CA LEU A 30 -22.56 -12.97 -24.55
C LEU A 30 -23.21 -12.03 -25.58
N GLU A 31 -23.64 -12.53 -26.74
CA GLU A 31 -24.17 -11.67 -27.82
C GLU A 31 -25.54 -11.06 -27.48
N THR A 32 -26.35 -11.75 -26.68
CA THR A 32 -27.71 -11.34 -26.34
C THR A 32 -27.88 -10.95 -24.87
N SER A 33 -28.98 -10.27 -24.56
CA SER A 33 -29.34 -9.92 -23.18
C SER A 33 -29.64 -11.17 -22.34
N GLU A 34 -30.16 -12.23 -22.97
CA GLU A 34 -30.40 -13.53 -22.36
C GLU A 34 -29.10 -14.26 -22.01
N ASP A 35 -28.07 -14.12 -22.85
CA ASP A 35 -26.76 -14.68 -22.55
C ASP A 35 -26.12 -13.99 -21.34
N VAL A 36 -26.22 -12.66 -21.26
CA VAL A 36 -25.78 -11.89 -20.09
C VAL A 36 -26.58 -12.26 -18.83
N ALA A 37 -27.88 -12.55 -18.97
CA ALA A 37 -28.70 -13.05 -17.87
C ALA A 37 -28.22 -14.42 -17.34
N ASN A 38 -27.87 -15.34 -18.25
CA ASN A 38 -27.31 -16.64 -17.88
C ASN A 38 -25.95 -16.48 -17.19
N TRP A 39 -25.09 -15.59 -17.70
CA TRP A 39 -23.82 -15.27 -17.07
C TRP A 39 -23.97 -14.68 -15.66
N LEU A 40 -24.93 -13.77 -15.45
CA LEU A 40 -25.25 -13.24 -14.11
C LEU A 40 -25.74 -14.35 -13.17
N ARG A 41 -26.50 -15.32 -13.68
CA ARG A 41 -26.94 -16.49 -12.89
C ARG A 41 -25.77 -17.37 -12.47
N GLU A 42 -24.82 -17.62 -13.37
CA GLU A 42 -23.60 -18.35 -13.04
C GLU A 42 -22.74 -17.61 -12.00
N LEU A 43 -22.76 -16.27 -12.02
CA LEU A 43 -22.11 -15.42 -11.02
C LEU A 43 -22.88 -15.34 -9.67
N GLY A 44 -24.06 -15.96 -9.58
CA GLY A 44 -24.95 -15.91 -8.41
C GLY A 44 -25.51 -14.51 -8.16
N LYS A 45 -25.84 -13.79 -9.23
CA LYS A 45 -26.34 -12.41 -9.25
C LYS A 45 -27.73 -12.30 -9.87
N ASP A 46 -28.58 -13.29 -9.57
CA ASP A 46 -29.95 -13.40 -10.12
C ASP A 46 -30.82 -12.17 -9.85
N GLU A 47 -30.59 -11.48 -8.73
CA GLU A 47 -31.33 -10.26 -8.36
C GLU A 47 -31.19 -9.13 -9.40
N TYR A 48 -30.13 -9.11 -10.20
CA TYR A 48 -29.88 -8.07 -11.21
C TYR A 48 -30.31 -8.48 -12.63
N ILE A 49 -30.70 -9.74 -12.85
CA ILE A 49 -31.05 -10.24 -14.19
C ILE A 49 -32.15 -9.41 -14.83
N SER A 50 -33.25 -9.16 -14.09
CA SER A 50 -34.39 -8.41 -14.62
C SER A 50 -33.99 -7.02 -15.10
N THR A 51 -33.14 -6.31 -14.35
CA THR A 51 -32.66 -4.98 -14.71
C THR A 51 -31.76 -5.01 -15.93
N PHE A 52 -30.82 -5.96 -16.01
CA PHE A 52 -29.90 -6.08 -17.15
C PHE A 52 -30.64 -6.43 -18.44
N VAL A 53 -31.62 -7.34 -18.38
CA VAL A 53 -32.47 -7.68 -19.55
C VAL A 53 -33.34 -6.50 -19.95
N SER A 54 -33.95 -5.79 -18.99
CA SER A 54 -34.80 -4.63 -19.29
C SER A 54 -34.05 -3.44 -19.91
N ASN A 55 -32.74 -3.35 -19.67
CA ASN A 55 -31.85 -2.34 -20.26
C ASN A 55 -31.11 -2.88 -21.49
N GLU A 56 -31.49 -4.06 -22.01
CA GLU A 56 -30.93 -4.68 -23.21
C GLU A 56 -29.40 -4.82 -23.18
N ILE A 57 -28.84 -5.09 -21.99
CA ILE A 57 -27.39 -5.19 -21.79
C ILE A 57 -26.88 -6.48 -22.45
N ASN A 58 -26.14 -6.33 -23.55
CA ASN A 58 -25.40 -7.41 -24.22
C ASN A 58 -23.90 -7.35 -23.90
N GLY A 59 -23.11 -8.28 -24.42
CA GLY A 59 -21.66 -8.38 -24.16
C GLY A 59 -20.86 -7.15 -24.57
N GLU A 60 -21.25 -6.47 -25.65
CA GLU A 60 -20.60 -5.23 -26.11
C GLU A 60 -20.80 -4.08 -25.10
N ILE A 61 -22.04 -3.90 -24.62
CA ILE A 61 -22.37 -2.91 -23.60
C ILE A 61 -21.72 -3.31 -22.28
N LEU A 62 -21.80 -4.59 -21.90
CA LEU A 62 -21.21 -5.15 -20.68
C LEU A 62 -19.70 -4.89 -20.59
N ALA A 63 -18.98 -4.94 -21.72
CA ALA A 63 -17.54 -4.67 -21.79
C ALA A 63 -17.18 -3.20 -21.56
N SER A 64 -18.11 -2.27 -21.82
CA SER A 64 -17.91 -0.82 -21.69
C SER A 64 -18.53 -0.20 -20.44
N LEU A 65 -19.36 -0.95 -19.71
CA LEU A 65 -20.02 -0.49 -18.49
C LEU A 65 -19.03 0.07 -17.46
N THR A 66 -19.37 1.20 -16.89
CA THR A 66 -18.64 1.87 -15.82
C THR A 66 -19.21 1.50 -14.44
N SER A 67 -18.44 1.80 -13.38
CA SER A 67 -18.96 1.64 -12.01
C SER A 67 -20.11 2.61 -11.70
N GLU A 68 -20.27 3.70 -12.44
CA GLU A 68 -21.35 4.65 -12.21
C GLU A 68 -22.64 4.14 -12.83
N GLU A 69 -22.60 3.69 -14.08
CA GLU A 69 -23.75 3.09 -14.78
C GLU A 69 -24.26 1.83 -14.07
N LEU A 70 -23.37 0.98 -13.54
CA LEU A 70 -23.79 -0.17 -12.72
C LEU A 70 -24.59 0.24 -11.48
N ARG A 71 -24.25 1.39 -10.86
CA ARG A 71 -24.89 1.85 -9.63
C ARG A 71 -26.17 2.62 -9.93
N ASP A 72 -26.10 3.54 -10.88
CA ASP A 72 -27.08 4.59 -11.09
C ASP A 72 -28.16 4.13 -12.09
N ASP A 73 -27.78 3.38 -13.13
CA ASP A 73 -28.69 2.93 -14.19
C ASP A 73 -29.15 1.46 -14.00
N LEU A 74 -28.25 0.60 -13.52
CA LEU A 74 -28.54 -0.84 -13.33
C LEU A 74 -28.88 -1.23 -11.88
N GLY A 75 -28.89 -0.26 -10.97
CA GLY A 75 -29.35 -0.45 -9.59
C GLY A 75 -28.47 -1.33 -8.71
N VAL A 76 -27.21 -1.58 -9.09
CA VAL A 76 -26.23 -2.33 -8.28
C VAL A 76 -25.62 -1.42 -7.21
N ILE A 77 -26.44 -1.06 -6.23
CA ILE A 77 -26.09 -0.13 -5.14
C ILE A 77 -25.02 -0.76 -4.22
N ASN A 78 -25.12 -2.06 -3.95
CA ASN A 78 -24.20 -2.78 -3.07
C ASN A 78 -22.77 -2.77 -3.64
N LEU A 79 -21.85 -2.12 -2.92
CA LEU A 79 -20.46 -1.97 -3.32
C LEU A 79 -19.76 -3.32 -3.55
N LYS A 80 -20.10 -4.34 -2.77
CA LYS A 80 -19.53 -5.69 -2.93
C LYS A 80 -19.96 -6.31 -4.25
N HIS A 81 -21.26 -6.30 -4.54
CA HIS A 81 -21.81 -6.89 -5.77
C HIS A 81 -21.29 -6.17 -7.00
N ARG A 82 -21.23 -4.83 -6.96
CA ARG A 82 -20.67 -4.03 -8.05
C ARG A 82 -19.21 -4.37 -8.33
N ARG A 83 -18.39 -4.57 -7.28
CA ARG A 83 -17.00 -5.02 -7.44
C ARG A 83 -16.89 -6.43 -8.00
N GLU A 84 -17.75 -7.35 -7.57
CA GLU A 84 -17.76 -8.73 -8.07
C GLU A 84 -18.11 -8.79 -9.56
N ILE A 85 -19.19 -8.10 -9.98
CA ILE A 85 -19.59 -8.00 -11.39
C ILE A 85 -18.47 -7.37 -12.23
N PHE A 86 -17.91 -6.25 -11.79
CA PHE A 86 -16.84 -5.56 -12.53
C PHE A 86 -15.55 -6.39 -12.63
N THR A 87 -15.25 -7.21 -11.60
CA THR A 87 -14.11 -8.13 -11.63
C THR A 87 -14.37 -9.27 -12.60
N ALA A 88 -15.59 -9.80 -12.65
CA ALA A 88 -15.99 -10.86 -13.58
C ALA A 88 -15.93 -10.37 -15.04
N ILE A 89 -16.42 -9.15 -15.34
CA ILE A 89 -16.30 -8.51 -16.67
C ILE A 89 -14.83 -8.44 -17.12
N LYS A 90 -13.94 -7.98 -16.23
CA LYS A 90 -12.49 -7.93 -16.51
C LYS A 90 -11.89 -9.29 -16.78
N SER A 91 -12.33 -10.33 -16.06
CA SER A 91 -11.85 -11.68 -16.27
C SER A 91 -12.24 -12.27 -17.64
N ILE A 92 -13.41 -11.90 -18.19
CA ILE A 92 -13.84 -12.30 -19.53
C ILE A 92 -12.93 -11.66 -20.59
N GLY A 93 -12.59 -10.37 -20.44
CA GLY A 93 -11.69 -9.65 -21.34
C GLY A 93 -10.23 -10.08 -21.31
N GLY A 94 -9.90 -11.18 -20.64
CA GLY A 94 -8.51 -11.59 -20.40
C GLY A 94 -7.74 -10.63 -19.50
N MET A 95 -8.35 -9.52 -19.05
CA MET A 95 -7.80 -8.64 -18.03
C MET A 95 -7.86 -9.36 -16.68
N LYS A 96 -6.89 -10.26 -16.45
CA LYS A 96 -6.47 -10.62 -15.10
C LYS A 96 -6.34 -9.33 -14.30
N LYS A 97 -6.66 -9.39 -13.00
CA LYS A 97 -6.52 -8.27 -12.08
C LYS A 97 -5.21 -7.53 -12.40
N VAL A 98 -5.22 -6.22 -12.57
CA VAL A 98 -4.00 -5.45 -12.88
C VAL A 98 -2.87 -5.76 -11.88
N GLU A 99 -3.24 -6.08 -10.63
CA GLU A 99 -2.37 -6.66 -9.59
C GLU A 99 -1.64 -7.96 -10.01
N ASP A 100 -2.30 -8.83 -10.75
CA ASP A 100 -1.78 -10.12 -11.22
C ASP A 100 -1.01 -10.00 -12.55
N MET A 101 -1.34 -9.00 -13.38
CA MET A 101 -0.73 -8.78 -14.70
C MET A 101 0.59 -7.99 -14.65
N LEU A 102 0.85 -7.27 -13.57
CA LEU A 102 2.06 -6.48 -13.41
C LEU A 102 2.87 -7.05 -12.26
N PRO A 103 3.86 -7.94 -12.53
CA PRO A 103 4.77 -8.49 -11.52
C PRO A 103 5.42 -7.40 -10.65
N GLU A 104 5.51 -6.17 -11.18
CA GLU A 104 6.15 -5.05 -10.53
C GLU A 104 5.22 -4.10 -9.78
N HIS A 105 3.93 -3.99 -10.10
CA HIS A 105 3.14 -2.86 -9.57
C HIS A 105 2.91 -2.93 -8.05
N GLY A 106 2.52 -4.10 -7.52
CA GLY A 106 2.43 -4.29 -6.07
C GLY A 106 3.79 -4.10 -5.37
N ARG A 107 4.85 -4.62 -5.99
CA ARG A 107 6.23 -4.50 -5.53
C ARG A 107 6.72 -3.04 -5.45
N ILE A 108 6.36 -2.22 -6.44
CA ILE A 108 6.69 -0.79 -6.49
C ILE A 108 5.93 -0.02 -5.41
N LEU A 109 4.64 -0.32 -5.22
CA LEU A 109 3.83 0.31 -4.17
C LEU A 109 4.38 -0.02 -2.77
N ASP A 110 4.75 -1.27 -2.53
CA ASP A 110 5.37 -1.72 -1.29
C ASP A 110 6.73 -1.05 -1.06
N HIS A 111 7.55 -0.95 -2.11
CA HIS A 111 8.83 -0.23 -2.06
C HIS A 111 8.63 1.25 -1.72
N LEU A 112 7.69 1.95 -2.38
CA LEU A 112 7.41 3.37 -2.13
C LEU A 112 6.87 3.61 -0.71
N SER A 113 6.01 2.71 -0.22
CA SER A 113 5.51 2.75 1.16
C SER A 113 6.64 2.55 2.18
N ASN A 114 7.54 1.61 1.92
CA ASN A 114 8.71 1.35 2.76
C ASN A 114 9.68 2.55 2.78
N VAL A 115 9.99 3.14 1.63
CA VAL A 115 10.83 4.34 1.52
C VAL A 115 10.25 5.50 2.33
N ARG A 116 8.93 5.74 2.24
CA ARG A 116 8.25 6.78 3.02
C ARG A 116 8.37 6.54 4.52
N THR A 117 8.19 5.30 4.94
CA THR A 117 8.29 4.89 6.34
C THR A 117 9.71 5.06 6.87
N PHE A 118 10.71 4.60 6.10
CA PHE A 118 12.14 4.81 6.40
C PHE A 118 12.48 6.30 6.53
N HIS A 119 12.05 7.12 5.59
CA HIS A 119 12.31 8.56 5.64
C HIS A 119 11.68 9.22 6.87
N SER A 120 10.51 8.72 7.31
CA SER A 120 9.86 9.18 8.54
C SER A 120 10.69 8.84 9.78
N TRP A 121 11.25 7.62 9.86
CA TRP A 121 12.15 7.22 10.94
C TRP A 121 13.43 8.05 10.99
N VAL A 122 14.06 8.27 9.83
CA VAL A 122 15.27 9.10 9.72
C VAL A 122 14.99 10.53 10.19
N ARG A 123 13.87 11.13 9.76
CA ARG A 123 13.51 12.50 10.15
C ARG A 123 13.32 12.64 11.65
N VAL A 124 12.54 11.74 12.27
CA VAL A 124 12.31 11.76 13.72
C VAL A 124 13.62 11.55 14.48
N GLY A 125 14.46 10.62 14.02
CA GLY A 125 15.76 10.37 14.64
C GLY A 125 16.70 11.58 14.60
N VAL A 126 16.82 12.23 13.44
CA VAL A 126 17.61 13.47 13.28
C VAL A 126 17.09 14.60 14.15
N GLN A 127 15.76 14.77 14.22
CA GLN A 127 15.14 15.80 15.07
C GLN A 127 15.42 15.56 16.57
N LEU A 128 15.35 14.31 17.04
CA LEU A 128 15.66 13.97 18.43
C LEU A 128 17.15 14.14 18.75
N LEU A 129 18.06 13.80 17.83
CA LEU A 129 19.49 14.05 17.99
C LEU A 129 19.81 15.56 18.03
N ALA A 130 19.16 16.36 17.17
CA ALA A 130 19.28 17.81 17.23
C ALA A 130 18.76 18.37 18.57
N PHE A 131 17.63 17.87 19.05
CA PHE A 131 17.08 18.26 20.35
C PHE A 131 17.97 17.87 21.53
N ALA A 132 18.65 16.72 21.44
CA ALA A 132 19.68 16.35 22.41
C ALA A 132 20.81 17.39 22.49
N LEU A 133 21.31 17.88 21.34
CA LEU A 133 22.33 18.94 21.33
C LEU A 133 21.81 20.27 21.88
N VAL A 134 20.58 20.65 21.55
CA VAL A 134 19.94 21.88 22.03
C VAL A 134 19.72 21.84 23.55
N SER A 135 19.27 20.72 24.09
CA SER A 135 19.10 20.56 25.54
C SER A 135 20.43 20.70 26.30
N LEU A 136 21.55 20.23 25.74
CA LEU A 136 22.88 20.49 26.30
C LEU A 136 23.25 21.99 26.22
N ARG A 137 22.80 22.75 25.22
CA ARG A 137 23.06 24.20 25.15
C ARG A 137 22.37 25.00 26.26
N LEU A 138 21.38 24.44 26.96
CA LEU A 138 20.72 25.07 28.11
C LEU A 138 21.51 24.96 29.42
N PHE A 139 22.63 24.22 29.45
CA PHE A 139 23.48 24.07 30.63
C PHE A 139 23.87 25.38 31.36
N PRO A 140 24.13 26.53 30.70
CA PRO A 140 24.55 27.75 31.40
C PRO A 140 23.46 28.33 32.31
N THR A 141 22.19 28.13 31.95
CA THR A 141 21.03 28.73 32.63
C THR A 141 20.55 27.87 33.81
N TRP A 142 20.81 26.56 33.79
CA TRP A 142 20.21 25.58 34.69
C TRP A 142 21.25 24.79 35.48
N ARG A 143 22.11 25.50 36.23
CA ARG A 143 23.28 24.90 36.90
C ARG A 143 22.91 23.86 37.97
N ASP A 144 21.78 24.02 38.66
CA ASP A 144 21.36 23.16 39.78
C ASP A 144 20.79 21.80 39.34
N ASN A 145 20.27 21.68 38.11
CA ASN A 145 19.61 20.47 37.58
C ASN A 145 20.46 19.70 36.55
N ARG A 146 21.80 19.81 36.64
CA ARG A 146 22.76 19.26 35.67
C ARG A 146 22.55 17.78 35.33
N ASN A 147 22.32 16.93 36.34
CA ASN A 147 22.18 15.49 36.15
C ASN A 147 20.89 15.15 35.36
N LEU A 148 19.82 15.91 35.59
CA LEU A 148 18.54 15.72 34.94
C LEU A 148 18.59 16.11 33.45
N ILE A 149 19.20 17.26 33.15
CA ILE A 149 19.38 17.73 31.76
C ILE A 149 20.25 16.74 30.98
N THR A 150 21.37 16.30 31.57
CA THR A 150 22.27 15.32 30.94
C THR A 150 21.55 13.99 30.67
N GLY A 151 20.73 13.52 31.62
CA GLY A 151 19.91 12.32 31.45
C GLY A 151 18.87 12.46 30.33
N CYS A 152 18.21 13.61 30.23
CA CYS A 152 17.24 13.86 29.16
C CYS A 152 17.91 13.95 27.78
N SER A 153 19.06 14.63 27.68
CA SER A 153 19.84 14.69 26.43
C SER A 153 20.33 13.31 26.00
N LEU A 154 20.77 12.48 26.96
CA LEU A 154 21.15 11.10 26.69
C LEU A 154 19.95 10.29 26.18
N TYR A 155 18.78 10.44 26.81
CA TYR A 155 17.54 9.80 26.37
C TYR A 155 17.19 10.18 24.92
N TYR A 156 17.16 11.47 24.58
CA TYR A 156 16.87 11.91 23.21
C TYR A 156 17.89 11.37 22.20
N SER A 157 19.17 11.31 22.59
CA SER A 157 20.23 10.74 21.76
C SER A 157 20.03 9.25 21.50
N CYS A 158 19.74 8.48 22.55
CA CYS A 158 19.50 7.04 22.45
C CYS A 158 18.25 6.73 21.61
N VAL A 159 17.13 7.43 21.84
CA VAL A 159 15.91 7.24 21.07
C VAL A 159 16.11 7.64 19.60
N GLY A 160 16.80 8.76 19.35
CA GLY A 160 17.11 9.21 17.99
C GLY A 160 18.00 8.23 17.23
N ALA A 161 19.07 7.74 17.86
CA ALA A 161 19.94 6.72 17.28
C ALA A 161 19.19 5.39 17.03
N PHE A 162 18.38 4.95 18.00
CA PHE A 162 17.56 3.76 17.85
C PHE A 162 16.56 3.89 16.70
N ALA A 163 15.88 5.03 16.53
CA ALA A 163 14.95 5.25 15.43
C ALA A 163 15.64 5.13 14.05
N ILE A 164 16.86 5.67 13.91
CA ILE A 164 17.64 5.56 12.66
C ILE A 164 18.06 4.11 12.39
N LEU A 165 18.65 3.43 13.40
CA LEU A 165 19.10 2.05 13.26
C LEU A 165 17.94 1.09 13.01
N TYR A 166 16.83 1.27 13.71
CA TYR A 166 15.61 0.52 13.51
C TYR A 166 15.05 0.74 12.11
N GLY A 167 14.92 2.01 11.68
CA GLY A 167 14.47 2.35 10.33
C GLY A 167 15.33 1.68 9.25
N LEU A 168 16.65 1.72 9.40
CA LEU A 168 17.59 1.10 8.45
C LEU A 168 17.45 -0.43 8.42
N GLY A 169 17.40 -1.08 9.59
CA GLY A 169 17.24 -2.52 9.70
C GLY A 169 15.88 -3.00 9.16
N ARG A 170 14.81 -2.27 9.46
CA ARG A 170 13.47 -2.57 8.91
C ARG A 170 13.41 -2.37 7.42
N TYR A 171 14.02 -1.31 6.89
CA TYR A 171 14.11 -1.10 5.44
C TYR A 171 14.78 -2.30 4.76
N ALA A 172 15.94 -2.75 5.26
CA ALA A 172 16.65 -3.91 4.72
C ALA A 172 15.84 -5.21 4.82
N LEU A 173 15.16 -5.45 5.94
CA LEU A 173 14.27 -6.61 6.11
C LEU A 173 13.11 -6.60 5.12
N VAL A 174 12.49 -5.44 4.89
CA VAL A 174 11.38 -5.30 3.96
C VAL A 174 11.83 -5.49 2.53
N VAL A 175 13.00 -4.95 2.14
CA VAL A 175 13.58 -5.21 0.81
C VAL A 175 13.80 -6.71 0.60
N LYS A 176 14.38 -7.40 1.59
CA LYS A 176 14.56 -8.85 1.54
C LYS A 176 13.22 -9.60 1.42
N TRP A 177 12.19 -9.19 2.18
CA TRP A 177 10.86 -9.81 2.06
C TRP A 177 10.24 -9.57 0.70
N ILE A 178 10.42 -8.39 0.12
CA ILE A 178 9.94 -8.06 -1.22
C ILE A 178 10.62 -8.95 -2.26
N GLU A 179 11.95 -9.12 -2.19
CA GLU A 179 12.71 -10.00 -3.09
C GLU A 179 12.30 -11.47 -2.95
N GLU A 180 11.97 -11.90 -1.73
CA GLU A 180 11.52 -13.25 -1.44
C GLU A 180 10.00 -13.48 -1.64
N SER A 181 9.22 -12.43 -1.90
CA SER A 181 7.76 -12.51 -2.09
C SER A 181 7.44 -12.83 -3.54
N GLY A 182 6.60 -13.84 -3.76
CA GLY A 182 6.05 -14.15 -5.08
C GLY A 182 4.70 -13.47 -5.29
N VAL A 183 4.25 -13.36 -6.55
CA VAL A 183 2.98 -12.73 -6.97
C VAL A 183 1.76 -13.23 -6.17
N LYS A 184 1.75 -14.51 -5.76
CA LYS A 184 0.64 -15.15 -5.03
C LYS A 184 0.89 -15.36 -3.54
N THR A 185 2.09 -15.04 -3.05
CA THR A 185 2.51 -15.32 -1.67
C THR A 185 3.21 -14.09 -1.08
N PRO A 186 2.45 -13.02 -0.76
CA PRO A 186 3.03 -11.83 -0.14
C PRO A 186 3.58 -12.18 1.24
N LYS A 187 4.90 -12.06 1.43
CA LYS A 187 5.55 -12.21 2.74
C LYS A 187 5.65 -10.88 3.50
N TYR A 188 5.19 -9.78 2.92
CA TYR A 188 5.21 -8.48 3.57
C TYR A 188 4.24 -8.43 4.76
N HIS A 189 4.76 -8.02 5.91
CA HIS A 189 3.96 -7.78 7.11
C HIS A 189 4.12 -6.34 7.59
N PRO A 190 3.03 -5.58 7.73
CA PRO A 190 3.07 -4.19 8.18
C PRO A 190 3.56 -4.09 9.62
N ASP A 191 4.39 -3.08 9.88
CA ASP A 191 5.07 -2.91 11.16
C ASP A 191 4.21 -2.23 12.23
N LYS A 192 3.28 -2.98 12.81
CA LYS A 192 2.38 -2.45 13.84
C LYS A 192 3.10 -2.23 15.18
N ILE A 193 4.02 -3.12 15.52
CA ILE A 193 4.71 -3.10 16.82
C ILE A 193 5.73 -1.97 16.86
N GLY A 194 6.53 -1.79 15.81
CA GLY A 194 7.51 -0.70 15.74
C GLY A 194 6.87 0.68 15.86
N VAL A 195 5.74 0.88 15.17
CA VAL A 195 4.97 2.12 15.24
C VAL A 195 4.44 2.38 16.65
N ALA A 196 3.89 1.37 17.33
CA ALA A 196 3.39 1.52 18.70
C ALA A 196 4.51 1.85 19.70
N VAL A 197 5.64 1.14 19.64
CA VAL A 197 6.81 1.41 20.50
C VAL A 197 7.29 2.84 20.33
N MET A 198 7.36 3.31 19.09
CA MET A 198 7.84 4.64 18.77
C MET A 198 6.90 5.75 19.19
N LEU A 199 5.59 5.53 19.06
CA LEU A 199 4.60 6.44 19.62
C LEU A 199 4.82 6.61 21.12
N VAL A 200 5.03 5.52 21.86
CA VAL A 200 5.30 5.57 23.30
C VAL A 200 6.59 6.33 23.60
N LEU A 201 7.68 6.07 22.88
CA LEU A 201 8.94 6.79 23.09
C LEU A 201 8.81 8.30 22.81
N VAL A 202 8.08 8.70 21.77
CA VAL A 202 7.84 10.12 21.48
C VAL A 202 6.94 10.76 22.53
N LEU A 203 5.94 10.05 23.07
CA LEU A 203 5.12 10.56 24.17
C LEU A 203 5.94 10.76 25.44
N VAL A 204 6.85 9.83 25.76
CA VAL A 204 7.78 9.98 26.88
C VAL A 204 8.74 11.15 26.65
N ALA A 205 9.30 11.29 25.45
CA ALA A 205 10.12 12.45 25.06
C ALA A 205 9.36 13.79 25.26
N THR A 206 8.09 13.82 24.89
CA THR A 206 7.23 14.99 25.03
C THR A 206 6.97 15.30 26.50
N ALA A 207 6.65 14.28 27.31
CA ALA A 207 6.44 14.44 28.76
C ALA A 207 7.70 14.94 29.47
N LEU A 208 8.88 14.44 29.12
CA LEU A 208 10.16 14.92 29.65
C LEU A 208 10.43 16.38 29.27
N THR A 209 10.13 16.76 28.03
CA THR A 209 10.25 18.16 27.59
C THR A 209 9.35 19.08 28.41
N LEU A 210 8.08 18.72 28.58
CA LEU A 210 7.13 19.48 29.40
C LEU A 210 7.56 19.56 30.87
N TYR A 211 8.11 18.47 31.41
CA TYR A 211 8.63 18.45 32.76
C TYR A 211 9.78 19.44 32.94
N ILE A 212 10.75 19.47 32.01
CA ILE A 212 11.85 20.46 32.04
C ILE A 212 11.29 21.89 32.01
N ILE A 213 10.33 22.18 31.14
CA ILE A 213 9.70 23.51 31.05
C ILE A 213 9.00 23.87 32.36
N SER A 214 8.31 22.92 33.00
CA SER A 214 7.60 23.17 34.26
C SER A 214 8.52 23.51 35.43
N LEU A 215 9.77 23.03 35.41
CA LEU A 215 10.77 23.39 36.40
C LEU A 215 11.19 24.88 36.29
N ASP A 216 11.13 25.46 35.08
CA ASP A 216 11.46 26.88 34.83
C ASP A 216 10.42 27.81 35.46
N ALA A 217 9.17 27.37 35.45
CA ALA A 217 8.02 28.15 35.91
C ALA A 217 7.97 28.29 37.44
N THR A 218 8.87 27.63 38.19
CA THR A 218 8.95 27.79 39.64
C THR A 218 9.80 29.02 40.00
N PRO A 219 9.22 30.09 40.58
CA PRO A 219 9.96 31.31 40.84
C PRO A 219 11.04 31.08 41.90
N ILE A 220 12.24 31.61 41.64
CA ILE A 220 13.36 31.63 42.59
C ILE A 220 12.87 32.36 43.85
N ARG A 221 12.79 31.63 44.97
CA ARG A 221 12.44 32.22 46.26
C ARG A 221 13.57 33.18 46.65
N PRO A 222 13.26 34.46 46.98
CA PRO A 222 14.27 35.46 47.34
C PRO A 222 15.02 35.09 48.63
#